data_AF-A0A2N1P2G4-F1
#
_entry.id   AF-A0A2N1P2G4-F1
#
_cell.length_a   1.000
_cell.length_b   1.000
_cell.length_c   1.000
_cell.angle_alpha   90.00
_cell.angle_beta   90.00
_cell.angle_gamma   90.00
#
_symmetry.space_group_name_H-M   'P 1'
#
loop_
_entity.id
_entity.type
_entity.pdbx_description
1 polymer ?
#
loop_
_entity_poly.entity_id
_entity_poly.type
_entity_poly.pdbx_seq_one_letter_code
_entity_poly.pdbx_strand_id
1 'polypeptide(L)'
;IGFAFGGLFGMFMSSFEMASVDPAIYEQPMKQQLKATAKDMAHRSFSMAKNFAIVGAIFSGTECAIETYRAKNDLYNGVASGCITGAVLAARSGPQATLIGCAGFAAFSTAIEYYMRRE
;
A
#
# COMPACT_ATOMS: atom_id res chain seq x y z
N ILE A 1 2.76 -3.19 11.15
CA ILE A 1 1.30 -3.32 10.87
C ILE A 1 1.04 -3.43 9.37
N GLY A 2 1.64 -2.58 8.51
CA GLY A 2 1.42 -2.59 7.06
C GLY A 2 1.60 -3.94 6.36
N PHE A 3 2.61 -4.75 6.73
CA PHE A 3 2.82 -6.08 6.14
C PHE A 3 1.66 -7.04 6.42
N ALA A 4 1.19 -7.11 7.68
CA ALA A 4 0.08 -7.98 8.06
C ALA A 4 -1.24 -7.57 7.39
N PHE A 5 -1.54 -6.27 7.40
CA PHE A 5 -2.72 -5.74 6.71
C PHE A 5 -2.67 -5.98 5.21
N GLY A 6 -1.52 -5.73 4.57
CA GLY A 6 -1.36 -5.98 3.13
C GLY A 6 -1.42 -7.47 2.77
N GLY A 7 -1.00 -8.37 3.65
CA GLY A 7 -1.16 -9.81 3.46
C GLY A 7 -2.61 -10.27 3.55
N LEU A 8 -3.35 -9.79 4.55
CA LEU A 8 -4.78 -10.08 4.69
C LEU A 8 -5.60 -9.49 3.54
N PHE A 9 -5.36 -8.22 3.22
CA PHE A 9 -6.01 -7.55 2.09
C PHE A 9 -5.66 -8.19 0.75
N GLY A 10 -4.41 -8.60 0.57
CA GLY A 10 -3.94 -9.32 -0.62
C GLY A 10 -4.62 -10.68 -0.79
N MET A 11 -4.77 -11.45 0.30
CA MET A 11 -5.49 -12.73 0.26
C MET A 11 -6.98 -12.51 -0.09
N PHE A 12 -7.61 -11.50 0.51
CA PHE A 12 -9.00 -11.15 0.21
C PHE A 12 -9.18 -10.73 -1.25
N MET A 13 -8.36 -9.80 -1.76
CA MET A 13 -8.44 -9.35 -3.16
C MET A 13 -8.13 -10.49 -4.15
N SER A 14 -7.16 -11.34 -3.85
CA SER A 14 -6.85 -12.49 -4.71
C SER A 14 -7.99 -13.51 -4.80
N SER A 15 -8.88 -13.54 -3.78
CA SER A 15 -10.09 -14.37 -3.82
C SER A 15 -11.13 -13.83 -4.81
N PHE A 16 -11.24 -12.50 -4.97
CA PHE A 16 -12.12 -11.88 -5.98
C PHE A 16 -11.51 -11.93 -7.39
N GLU A 17 -10.20 -11.80 -7.50
CA GLU A 17 -9.47 -11.88 -8.77
C GLU A 17 -9.28 -13.32 -9.28
N MET A 18 -9.84 -14.33 -8.61
CA MET A 18 -9.86 -15.71 -9.08
C MET A 18 -10.47 -15.85 -10.49
N ALA A 19 -11.28 -14.88 -10.92
CA ALA A 19 -11.81 -14.77 -12.28
C ALA A 19 -10.74 -14.46 -13.35
N SER A 20 -9.53 -14.06 -12.97
CA SER A 20 -8.39 -13.77 -13.86
C SER A 20 -7.36 -14.91 -13.94
N VAL A 21 -7.66 -16.06 -13.34
CA VAL A 21 -6.78 -17.24 -13.43
C VAL A 21 -6.76 -17.71 -14.88
N ASP A 22 -5.54 -17.83 -15.40
CA ASP A 22 -5.24 -18.30 -16.75
C ASP A 22 -6.06 -19.58 -17.06
N PRO A 23 -6.85 -19.62 -18.17
CA PRO A 23 -7.69 -20.77 -18.49
C PRO A 23 -6.89 -22.07 -18.64
N ALA A 24 -5.58 -21.97 -18.89
CA ALA A 24 -4.64 -23.10 -18.91
C ALA A 24 -4.50 -23.85 -17.57
N ILE A 25 -4.90 -23.27 -16.43
CA ILE A 25 -4.87 -23.95 -15.12
C ILE A 25 -6.10 -24.84 -14.92
N TYR A 26 -7.20 -24.58 -15.62
CA TYR A 26 -8.46 -25.32 -15.49
C TYR A 26 -8.41 -26.73 -16.11
N GLU A 27 -7.47 -26.99 -17.01
CA GLU A 27 -7.30 -28.30 -17.66
C GLU A 27 -6.47 -29.30 -16.82
N GLN A 28 -5.88 -28.86 -15.70
CA GLN A 28 -5.07 -29.73 -14.84
C GLN A 28 -5.92 -30.43 -13.75
N PRO A 29 -5.51 -31.62 -13.26
CA PRO A 29 -6.20 -32.29 -12.15
C PRO A 29 -6.35 -31.37 -10.94
N MET A 30 -7.48 -31.47 -10.23
CA MET A 30 -7.90 -30.60 -9.11
C MET A 30 -6.80 -30.31 -8.08
N LYS A 31 -5.89 -31.25 -7.83
CA LYS A 31 -4.75 -31.07 -6.91
C LYS A 31 -3.70 -30.10 -7.45
N GLN A 32 -3.44 -30.10 -8.75
CA GLN A 32 -2.50 -29.20 -9.42
C GLN A 32 -3.11 -27.80 -9.59
N GLN A 33 -4.40 -27.72 -9.92
CA GLN A 33 -5.14 -26.46 -9.94
C GLN A 33 -5.13 -25.77 -8.57
N LEU A 34 -5.51 -26.49 -7.51
CA LEU A 34 -5.50 -25.92 -6.16
C LEU A 34 -4.10 -25.48 -5.72
N LYS A 35 -3.06 -26.26 -6.05
CA LYS A 35 -1.67 -25.91 -5.73
C LYS A 35 -1.18 -24.69 -6.53
N ALA A 36 -1.54 -24.58 -7.80
CA ALA A 36 -1.17 -23.45 -8.65
C ALA A 36 -1.89 -22.17 -8.20
N THR A 37 -3.19 -22.25 -7.94
CA THR A 37 -4.00 -21.17 -7.39
C THR A 37 -3.48 -20.71 -6.02
N ALA A 38 -3.24 -21.64 -5.09
CA ALA A 38 -2.71 -21.29 -3.77
C ALA A 38 -1.32 -20.63 -3.87
N LYS A 39 -0.48 -21.05 -4.81
CA LYS A 39 0.83 -20.45 -5.06
C LYS A 39 0.71 -19.04 -5.63
N ASP A 40 -0.20 -18.81 -6.57
CA ASP A 40 -0.45 -17.48 -7.14
C ASP A 40 -1.04 -16.53 -6.08
N MET A 41 -2.04 -16.99 -5.33
CA MET A 41 -2.61 -16.25 -4.20
C MET A 41 -1.54 -15.86 -3.18
N ALA A 42 -0.65 -16.79 -2.80
CA ALA A 42 0.44 -16.52 -1.88
C ALA A 42 1.42 -15.48 -2.45
N HIS A 43 1.77 -15.59 -3.74
CA HIS A 43 2.70 -14.66 -4.39
C HIS A 43 2.11 -13.23 -4.48
N ARG A 44 0.85 -13.10 -4.90
CA ARG A 44 0.14 -11.81 -4.94
C ARG A 44 0.01 -11.21 -3.54
N SER A 45 -0.42 -12.02 -2.56
CA SER A 45 -0.58 -11.58 -1.17
C SER A 45 0.74 -11.10 -0.57
N PHE A 46 1.84 -11.82 -0.85
CA PHE A 46 3.17 -11.43 -0.38
C PHE A 46 3.66 -10.13 -1.04
N SER A 47 3.41 -9.97 -2.35
CA SER A 47 3.72 -8.72 -3.06
C SER A 47 2.96 -7.54 -2.47
N MET A 48 1.66 -7.69 -2.23
CA MET A 48 0.83 -6.65 -1.59
C MET A 48 1.32 -6.34 -0.17
N ALA A 49 1.55 -7.36 0.65
CA ALA A 49 2.12 -7.21 1.99
C ALA A 49 3.41 -6.38 1.98
N LYS A 50 4.32 -6.65 1.05
CA LYS A 50 5.57 -5.91 0.90
C LYS A 50 5.33 -4.44 0.53
N ASN A 51 4.45 -4.17 -0.43
CA ASN A 51 4.14 -2.80 -0.85
C ASN A 51 3.52 -1.98 0.29
N PHE A 52 2.53 -2.53 1.00
CA PHE A 52 1.93 -1.86 2.17
C PHE A 52 2.91 -1.68 3.33
N ALA A 53 3.84 -2.61 3.52
CA ALA A 53 4.90 -2.46 4.50
C ALA A 53 5.82 -1.28 4.17
N ILE A 54 6.23 -1.15 2.90
CA ILE A 54 7.09 -0.07 2.43
C ILE A 54 6.39 1.29 2.59
N VAL A 55 5.13 1.39 2.14
CA VAL A 55 4.34 2.63 2.24
C VAL A 55 4.22 3.05 3.71
N GLY A 56 3.84 2.12 4.60
CA GLY A 56 3.71 2.42 6.03
C GLY A 56 5.04 2.79 6.70
N ALA A 57 6.14 2.14 6.32
CA ALA A 57 7.46 2.44 6.86
C ALA A 57 7.94 3.85 6.45
N ILE A 58 7.73 4.25 5.19
CA ILE A 58 8.10 5.58 4.71
C ILE A 58 7.20 6.64 5.36
N PHE A 59 5.89 6.41 5.41
CA PHE A 59 4.95 7.37 6.00
C PHE A 59 5.25 7.62 7.48
N SER A 60 5.23 6.57 8.32
CA SER A 60 5.48 6.74 9.75
C SER A 60 6.92 7.20 10.02
N GLY A 61 7.90 6.72 9.25
CA GLY A 61 9.29 7.17 9.40
C GLY A 61 9.49 8.65 9.09
N THR A 62 8.85 9.15 8.03
CA THR A 62 8.94 10.57 7.64
C THR A 62 8.16 11.47 8.59
N GLU A 63 6.98 11.05 9.02
CA GLU A 63 6.19 11.76 10.03
C GLU A 63 6.96 11.88 11.35
N CYS A 64 7.47 10.77 11.89
CA CYS A 64 8.27 10.78 13.13
C CYS A 64 9.52 11.67 13.01
N ALA A 65 10.18 11.68 11.85
CA ALA A 65 11.35 12.53 11.62
C ALA A 65 10.99 14.03 11.62
N ILE A 66 9.89 14.40 10.96
CA ILE A 66 9.39 15.79 10.91
C ILE A 66 8.93 16.24 12.29
N GLU A 67 8.19 15.39 13.00
CA GLU A 67 7.71 15.66 14.36
C GLU A 67 8.87 15.84 15.33
N THR A 68 9.90 14.98 15.26
CA THR A 68 11.10 15.11 16.09
C THR A 68 11.86 16.41 15.79
N TYR A 69 11.93 16.81 14.51
CA TYR A 69 12.61 18.04 14.11
C TYR A 69 11.84 19.32 14.50
N ARG A 70 10.51 19.34 14.35
CA ARG A 70 9.69 20.53 14.62
C ARG A 70 9.13 20.59 16.04
N ALA A 71 9.18 19.48 16.78
CA ALA A 71 8.57 19.31 18.10
C ALA A 71 7.09 19.75 18.16
N LYS A 72 6.35 19.52 17.07
CA LYS A 72 4.93 19.85 16.93
C LYS A 72 4.22 18.73 16.20
N ASN A 73 2.99 18.43 16.61
CA ASN A 73 2.13 17.45 15.95
C ASN A 73 0.90 18.15 15.33
N ASP A 74 1.07 18.63 14.11
CA ASP A 74 0.07 19.39 13.35
C ASP A 74 -0.28 18.66 12.04
N LEU A 75 -1.45 18.97 11.46
CA LEU A 75 -1.90 18.47 10.15
C LEU A 75 -0.84 18.59 9.04
N TYR A 76 0.02 19.60 9.12
CA TYR A 76 1.12 19.80 8.17
C TYR A 76 2.11 18.64 8.15
N ASN A 77 2.30 17.93 9.27
CA ASN A 77 3.19 16.79 9.33
C ASN A 77 2.66 15.63 8.49
N GLY A 78 1.37 15.30 8.61
CA GLY A 78 0.74 14.27 7.77
C GLY A 78 0.64 14.65 6.30
N VAL A 79 0.43 15.93 5.98
CA VAL A 79 0.47 16.40 4.58
C VAL A 79 1.86 16.18 3.99
N ALA A 80 2.90 16.61 4.72
CA ALA A 80 4.27 16.54 4.27
C ALA A 80 4.76 15.09 4.17
N SER A 81 4.53 14.26 5.19
CA SER A 81 4.87 12.84 5.18
C SER A 81 4.09 12.08 4.10
N GLY A 82 2.81 12.40 3.90
CA GLY A 82 1.98 11.87 2.82
C GLY A 82 2.55 12.21 1.45
N CYS A 83 2.81 13.49 1.19
CA CYS A 83 3.43 13.92 -0.06
C CYS A 83 4.79 13.25 -0.31
N ILE A 84 5.67 13.22 0.69
CA ILE A 84 7.00 12.59 0.58
C ILE A 84 6.85 11.10 0.28
N THR A 85 5.96 10.40 0.97
CA THR A 85 5.71 8.97 0.74
C THR A 85 5.23 8.71 -0.69
N GLY A 86 4.23 9.46 -1.14
CA GLY A 86 3.70 9.36 -2.50
C GLY A 86 4.73 9.73 -3.57
N ALA A 87 5.55 10.75 -3.32
CA ALA A 87 6.62 11.16 -4.22
C ALA A 87 7.71 10.09 -4.33
N VAL A 88 8.16 9.53 -3.19
CA VAL A 88 9.21 8.50 -3.17
C VAL A 88 8.76 7.23 -3.89
N LEU A 89 7.50 6.82 -3.70
CA LEU A 89 6.93 5.65 -4.37
C LEU A 89 6.84 5.84 -5.89
N ALA A 90 6.48 7.05 -6.34
CA ALA A 90 6.32 7.38 -7.75
C ALA A 90 7.58 7.96 -8.42
N ALA A 91 8.69 8.10 -7.69
CA ALA A 91 9.92 8.73 -8.18
C ALA A 91 10.48 8.06 -9.44
N ARG A 92 10.33 6.73 -9.55
CA ARG A 92 10.79 5.96 -10.71
C ARG A 92 9.85 6.02 -11.90
N SER A 93 8.62 6.49 -11.70
CA SER A 93 7.56 6.55 -12.72
C SER A 93 7.51 7.90 -13.44
N GLY A 94 8.45 8.81 -13.15
CA GLY A 94 8.58 10.11 -13.79
C GLY A 94 8.01 11.29 -12.98
N PRO A 95 8.26 12.54 -13.41
CA PRO A 95 7.92 13.73 -12.64
C PRO A 95 6.41 13.96 -12.50
N GLN A 96 5.63 13.66 -13.54
CA GLN A 96 4.16 13.78 -13.48
C GLN A 96 3.55 12.77 -12.50
N ALA A 97 4.03 11.51 -12.53
CA ALA A 97 3.60 10.49 -11.57
C ALA A 97 3.99 10.86 -10.13
N THR A 98 5.17 11.46 -9.95
CA THR A 98 5.63 11.95 -8.63
C THR A 98 4.72 13.05 -8.09
N LEU A 99 4.32 14.02 -8.93
CA LEU A 99 3.40 15.09 -8.55
C LEU A 99 2.02 14.56 -8.19
N ILE A 100 1.47 13.66 -9.02
CA ILE A 100 0.17 13.03 -8.76
C ILE A 100 0.24 12.18 -7.49
N GLY A 101 1.33 11.42 -7.30
CA GLY A 101 1.57 10.61 -6.11
C GLY A 101 1.65 11.46 -4.84
N CYS A 102 2.41 12.55 -4.87
CA CYS A 102 2.47 13.51 -3.75
C CYS A 102 1.08 14.09 -3.46
N ALA A 103 0.38 14.61 -4.47
CA ALA A 103 -0.93 15.22 -4.28
C ALA A 103 -1.96 14.24 -3.73
N GLY A 104 -2.00 13.01 -4.27
CA GLY A 104 -2.93 11.97 -3.84
C GLY A 104 -2.68 11.51 -2.41
N PHE A 105 -1.43 11.21 -2.05
CA PHE A 105 -1.10 10.79 -0.68
C PHE A 105 -1.23 11.95 0.32
N ALA A 106 -0.89 13.18 -0.06
CA ALA A 106 -1.10 14.35 0.78
C ALA A 106 -2.60 14.56 1.07
N ALA A 107 -3.45 14.50 0.03
CA ALA A 107 -4.90 14.60 0.20
C ALA A 107 -5.46 13.49 1.09
N PHE A 108 -5.04 12.25 0.87
CA PHE A 108 -5.47 11.12 1.69
C PHE A 108 -5.05 11.27 3.17
N SER A 109 -3.79 11.60 3.43
CA SER A 109 -3.29 11.81 4.79
C SER A 109 -3.99 12.98 5.47
N THR A 110 -4.24 14.09 4.77
CA THR A 110 -5.02 15.21 5.32
C THR A 110 -6.42 14.81 5.71
N ALA A 111 -7.11 14.01 4.88
CA ALA A 111 -8.47 13.59 5.15
C ALA A 111 -8.55 12.70 6.39
N ILE A 112 -7.62 11.75 6.51
CA ILE A 112 -7.53 10.86 7.68
C ILE A 112 -7.22 11.65 8.95
N GLU A 113 -6.25 12.55 8.90
CA GLU A 113 -5.85 13.31 10.08
C GLU A 113 -6.88 14.37 10.48
N TYR A 114 -7.60 14.94 9.51
CA TYR A 114 -8.75 15.80 9.76
C TYR A 114 -9.91 15.04 10.42
N TYR A 115 -10.18 13.81 9.97
CA TYR A 115 -11.18 12.95 10.56
C TYR A 115 -10.81 12.57 12.00
N MET A 116 -9.57 12.11 12.23
CA MET A 116 -9.10 11.69 13.56
C MET A 116 -8.99 12.84 14.57
N ARG A 117 -8.78 14.08 14.12
CA ARG A 117 -8.75 15.27 15.01
C ARG A 117 -10.14 15.85 15.30
N ARG A 118 -11.18 15.42 14.56
CA ARG A 118 -12.57 15.85 14.76
C ARG A 118 -13.30 15.02 15.81
N GLU A 119 -12.82 13.81 16.07
CA GLU A 119 -13.26 12.89 17.12
C GLU A 119 -12.39 13.09 18.38
#